data_AF-A0A5A8ELN2-F1
#
_entry.id   AF-A0A5A8ELN2-F1
#
_cell.length_a   1.000
_cell.length_b   1.000
_cell.length_c   1.000
_cell.angle_alpha   90.00
_cell.angle_beta   90.00
_cell.angle_gamma   90.00
#
_symmetry.space_group_name_H-M   'P 1'
#
loop_
_entity.id
_entity.type
_entity.pdbx_description
1 polymer ?
#
loop_
_entity_poly.entity_id
_entity_poly.type
_entity_poly.pdbx_seq_one_letter_code
_entity_poly.pdbx_strand_id
1 'polypeptide(L)'
;MEANAPTDRPSVFLHFGVADGSSCARLERTAYNLAHFRVPDESGEAPKCEKVLPEFDLGHACKAELDCAAVVDRVDDPARRLTLSDDPGRFVCNFLAFSSMKRTAAWNAPGTAPKRLAVFCHIPALRVLGEDAGLQLALDLLDALAAEALAST
;
A
#
# COMPACT_ATOMS: atom_id res chain seq x y z
N MET A 1 -8.71 21.50 8.62
CA MET A 1 -10.01 20.80 8.78
C MET A 1 -9.69 19.42 9.31
N GLU A 2 -9.39 19.31 10.61
CA GLU A 2 -9.16 18.01 11.25
C GLU A 2 -10.51 17.47 11.69
N ALA A 3 -11.10 16.60 10.86
CA ALA A 3 -12.13 15.72 11.36
C ALA A 3 -11.47 14.80 12.39
N ASN A 4 -11.92 14.91 13.63
CA ASN A 4 -11.45 14.14 14.77
C ASN A 4 -11.79 12.66 14.53
N ALA A 5 -10.89 11.94 13.85
CA ALA A 5 -11.06 10.51 13.61
C ALA A 5 -11.17 9.80 14.98
N PRO A 6 -12.09 8.84 15.15
CA PRO A 6 -12.21 8.09 16.38
C PRO A 6 -10.85 7.49 16.77
N THR A 7 -10.30 7.91 17.91
CA THR A 7 -8.97 7.48 18.38
C THR A 7 -9.01 6.07 18.98
N ASP A 8 -10.18 5.43 19.02
CA ASP A 8 -10.44 4.09 19.56
C ASP A 8 -10.55 3.02 18.47
N ARG A 9 -10.45 3.39 17.19
CA ARG A 9 -10.59 2.48 16.05
C ARG A 9 -9.29 2.32 15.26
N PRO A 10 -9.08 1.15 14.63
CA PRO A 10 -7.94 0.97 13.75
C PRO A 10 -7.99 1.97 12.59
N SER A 11 -6.82 2.42 12.15
CA SER A 11 -6.67 3.34 11.01
C SER A 11 -5.85 2.68 9.92
N VAL A 12 -6.31 2.78 8.67
CA VAL A 12 -5.60 2.24 7.50
C VAL A 12 -5.08 3.39 6.63
N PHE A 13 -3.77 3.43 6.43
CA PHE A 13 -3.11 4.30 5.46
C PHE A 13 -3.05 3.56 4.12
N LEU A 14 -3.96 3.90 3.21
CA LEU A 14 -3.98 3.39 1.84
C LEU A 14 -3.24 4.34 0.91
N HIS A 15 -2.20 3.85 0.25
CA HIS A 15 -1.47 4.57 -0.78
C HIS A 15 -1.83 4.03 -2.17
N PHE A 16 -1.95 4.93 -3.15
CA PHE A 16 -2.11 4.57 -4.55
C PHE A 16 -0.89 4.99 -5.37
N GLY A 17 -0.52 4.16 -6.35
CA GLY A 17 0.51 4.48 -7.33
C GLY A 17 0.13 3.97 -8.71
N VAL A 18 0.52 4.68 -9.77
CA VAL A 18 0.23 4.25 -11.13
C VAL A 18 1.28 3.23 -11.59
N ALA A 19 0.82 2.02 -11.91
CA ALA A 19 1.62 1.01 -12.59
C ALA A 19 1.38 1.10 -14.10
N ASP A 20 2.18 1.92 -14.77
CA ASP A 20 2.07 2.09 -16.22
C ASP A 20 2.33 0.76 -16.96
N GLY A 21 1.45 0.44 -17.91
CA GLY A 21 1.44 -0.84 -18.62
C GLY A 21 0.72 -1.99 -17.91
N SER A 22 0.23 -1.80 -16.68
CA SER A 22 -0.65 -2.78 -16.02
C SER A 22 -2.07 -2.73 -16.60
N SER A 23 -2.72 -3.88 -16.71
CA SER A 23 -4.16 -3.99 -17.03
C SER A 23 -5.06 -4.17 -15.82
N CYS A 24 -4.47 -4.46 -14.65
CA CYS A 24 -5.17 -4.65 -13.38
C CYS A 24 -4.48 -3.87 -12.25
N ALA A 25 -5.26 -3.55 -11.24
CA ALA A 25 -4.79 -3.10 -9.95
C ALA A 25 -4.17 -4.24 -9.15
N ARG A 26 -3.24 -3.88 -8.27
CA ARG A 26 -2.41 -4.80 -7.51
C ARG A 26 -2.31 -4.31 -6.07
N LEU A 27 -2.90 -5.06 -5.14
CA LEU A 27 -2.72 -4.85 -3.71
C LEU A 27 -1.38 -5.45 -3.29
N GLU A 28 -0.47 -4.60 -2.85
CA GLU A 28 0.90 -4.98 -2.52
C GLU A 28 0.98 -5.55 -1.11
N ARG A 29 1.35 -6.83 -1.02
CA ARG A 29 1.56 -7.54 0.26
C ARG A 29 2.91 -7.27 0.87
N THR A 30 3.88 -6.89 0.05
CA THR A 30 5.29 -6.80 0.43
C THR A 30 5.89 -5.49 -0.05
N ALA A 31 6.78 -4.92 0.75
CA ALA A 31 7.64 -3.80 0.37
C ALA A 31 9.09 -4.10 0.78
N TYR A 32 10.05 -3.43 0.12
CA TYR A 32 11.47 -3.74 0.24
C TYR A 32 12.29 -2.52 0.67
N ASN A 33 13.28 -2.73 1.54
CA ASN A 33 14.27 -1.73 1.88
C ASN A 33 15.31 -1.54 0.77
N LEU A 34 14.85 -1.15 -0.42
CA LEU A 34 15.67 -1.00 -1.61
C LEU A 34 15.10 0.11 -2.51
N ALA A 35 15.82 1.23 -2.57
CA ALA A 35 15.63 2.28 -3.54
C ALA A 35 16.58 2.04 -4.73
N HIS A 36 15.99 1.80 -5.90
CA HIS A 36 16.73 1.61 -7.14
C HIS A 36 15.92 2.20 -8.30
N PHE A 37 16.11 3.51 -8.51
CA PHE A 37 15.24 4.30 -9.36
C PHE A 37 15.70 4.20 -10.82
N ARG A 38 14.84 3.72 -11.72
CA ARG A 38 15.17 3.57 -13.16
C ARG A 38 15.33 4.91 -13.88
N VAL A 39 14.62 5.93 -13.39
CA VAL A 39 14.63 7.33 -13.84
C VAL A 39 14.67 8.22 -12.60
N PRO A 40 15.12 9.48 -12.71
CA PRO A 40 14.99 10.44 -11.62
C PRO A 40 13.52 10.62 -11.19
N ASP A 41 13.29 10.90 -9.92
CA ASP A 41 12.01 11.40 -9.44
C ASP A 41 11.82 12.89 -9.79
N GLU A 42 10.69 13.45 -9.36
CA GLU A 42 10.35 14.87 -9.63
C GLU A 42 11.29 15.88 -8.97
N SER A 43 12.10 15.44 -7.99
CA SER A 43 13.15 16.27 -7.37
C SER A 43 14.51 16.08 -8.05
N GLY A 44 14.60 15.20 -9.05
CA GLY A 44 15.84 14.84 -9.74
C GLY A 44 16.65 13.74 -9.05
N GLU A 45 16.13 13.11 -7.98
CA GLU A 45 16.82 12.07 -7.24
C GLU A 45 16.70 10.72 -7.94
N ALA A 46 17.81 9.98 -8.04
CA ALA A 46 17.86 8.69 -8.73
C ALA A 46 18.71 7.65 -7.97
N PRO A 47 18.35 7.32 -6.72
CA PRO A 47 19.13 6.42 -5.87
C PRO A 47 19.40 5.08 -6.55
N LYS A 48 20.62 4.56 -6.36
CA LYS A 48 21.10 3.34 -7.02
C LYS A 48 21.53 2.31 -6.00
N CYS A 49 20.61 1.36 -5.73
CA CYS A 49 20.86 0.26 -4.79
C CYS A 49 21.10 0.77 -3.36
N GLU A 50 20.24 1.68 -2.93
CA GLU A 50 20.33 2.33 -1.63
C GLU A 50 19.23 1.84 -0.69
N LYS A 51 19.44 2.00 0.62
CA LYS A 51 18.43 1.67 1.62
C LYS A 51 17.36 2.77 1.63
N VAL A 52 16.10 2.38 1.77
CA VAL A 52 14.99 3.31 2.03
C VAL A 52 15.11 3.84 3.45
N LEU A 53 15.34 2.95 4.42
CA LEU A 53 15.58 3.26 5.82
C LEU A 53 16.91 2.65 6.28
N PRO A 54 17.82 3.45 6.88
CA PRO A 54 19.18 3.01 7.20
C PRO A 54 19.23 1.91 8.28
N GLU A 55 18.24 1.86 9.16
CA GLU A 55 18.17 0.92 10.30
C GLU A 55 17.88 -0.54 9.89
N PHE A 56 17.44 -0.78 8.66
CA PHE A 56 17.19 -2.14 8.15
C PHE A 56 18.26 -2.55 7.13
N ASP A 57 18.43 -3.86 6.92
CA ASP A 57 19.34 -4.38 5.90
C ASP A 57 18.87 -4.04 4.48
N LEU A 58 19.81 -3.91 3.55
CA LEU A 58 19.51 -3.66 2.14
C LEU A 58 18.68 -4.82 1.57
N GLY A 59 17.55 -4.51 0.94
CA GLY A 59 16.64 -5.51 0.39
C GLY A 59 15.75 -6.21 1.43
N HIS A 60 15.81 -5.82 2.72
CA HIS A 60 14.91 -6.33 3.74
C HIS A 60 13.45 -6.20 3.31
N ALA A 61 12.71 -7.30 3.31
CA ALA A 61 11.29 -7.32 2.97
C ALA A 61 10.44 -7.13 4.24
N CYS A 62 9.41 -6.30 4.16
CA CYS A 62 8.34 -6.25 5.16
C CYS A 62 6.99 -6.56 4.50
N LYS A 63 6.12 -7.27 5.23
CA LYS A 63 4.77 -7.57 4.78
C LYS A 63 3.78 -6.59 5.38
N ALA A 64 2.68 -6.33 4.67
CA ALA A 64 1.52 -5.67 5.24
C ALA A 64 1.00 -6.47 6.45
N GLU A 65 0.60 -5.78 7.51
CA GLU A 65 -0.02 -6.40 8.69
C GLU A 65 -1.48 -6.82 8.42
N LEU A 66 -2.12 -6.24 7.40
CA LEU A 66 -3.46 -6.59 6.93
C LEU A 66 -3.42 -7.93 6.18
N ASP A 67 -4.46 -8.75 6.32
CA ASP A 67 -4.68 -9.89 5.42
C ASP A 67 -5.16 -9.39 4.05
N CYS A 68 -4.19 -9.08 3.18
CA CYS A 68 -4.45 -8.60 1.84
C CYS A 68 -5.24 -9.62 0.99
N ALA A 69 -5.09 -10.93 1.23
CA ALA A 69 -5.87 -11.93 0.50
C ALA A 69 -7.35 -11.81 0.88
N ALA A 70 -7.64 -11.71 2.18
CA ALA A 70 -9.00 -11.48 2.66
C ALA A 70 -9.56 -10.12 2.22
N VAL A 71 -8.73 -9.10 1.99
CA VAL A 71 -9.18 -7.83 1.37
C VAL A 71 -9.59 -8.06 -0.07
N VAL A 72 -8.75 -8.69 -0.89
CA VAL A 72 -9.07 -8.96 -2.31
C VAL A 72 -10.32 -9.82 -2.45
N ASP A 73 -10.49 -10.84 -1.60
CA ASP A 73 -11.65 -11.72 -1.62
C ASP A 73 -12.97 -11.01 -1.24
N ARG A 74 -12.90 -9.87 -0.54
CA ARG A 74 -14.08 -9.05 -0.18
C ARG A 74 -14.50 -8.07 -1.27
N VAL A 75 -13.63 -7.75 -2.22
CA VAL A 75 -13.95 -6.82 -3.30
C VAL A 75 -14.77 -7.57 -4.35
N ASP A 76 -16.00 -7.11 -4.59
CA ASP A 76 -16.86 -7.66 -5.64
C ASP A 76 -16.35 -7.22 -7.02
N ASP A 77 -15.46 -8.03 -7.58
CA ASP A 77 -14.75 -7.71 -8.81
C ASP A 77 -14.79 -8.89 -9.79
N PRO A 78 -15.95 -9.14 -10.44
CA PRO A 78 -16.11 -10.22 -11.41
C PRO A 78 -15.15 -10.09 -12.60
N ALA A 79 -14.66 -8.88 -12.88
CA ALA A 79 -13.69 -8.60 -13.92
C ALA A 79 -12.22 -8.86 -13.49
N ARG A 80 -11.96 -9.22 -12.22
CA ARG A 80 -10.63 -9.46 -11.65
C ARG A 80 -9.65 -8.32 -11.93
N ARG A 81 -10.15 -7.09 -11.84
CA ARG A 81 -9.40 -5.83 -11.89
C ARG A 81 -8.47 -5.67 -10.69
N LEU A 82 -8.64 -6.39 -9.58
CA LEU A 82 -7.76 -6.37 -8.42
C LEU A 82 -7.07 -7.72 -8.21
N THR A 83 -5.76 -7.69 -8.01
CA THR A 83 -4.94 -8.89 -7.77
C THR A 83 -3.96 -8.66 -6.63
N LEU A 84 -3.42 -9.74 -6.06
CA LEU A 84 -2.32 -9.65 -5.10
C LEU A 84 -0.98 -9.48 -5.81
N SER A 85 -0.08 -8.71 -5.22
CA SER A 85 1.29 -8.55 -5.68
C SER A 85 2.27 -8.63 -4.51
N ASP A 86 3.47 -9.14 -4.77
CA ASP A 86 4.60 -9.15 -3.84
C ASP A 86 5.73 -8.23 -4.32
N ASP A 87 5.57 -7.55 -5.46
CA ASP A 87 6.62 -6.71 -6.04
C ASP A 87 6.11 -5.31 -6.41
N PRO A 88 6.23 -4.33 -5.50
CA PRO A 88 5.89 -2.93 -5.77
C PRO A 88 6.96 -2.19 -6.59
N GLY A 89 7.96 -2.90 -7.13
CA GLY A 89 9.12 -2.32 -7.79
C GLY A 89 10.14 -1.76 -6.79
N ARG A 90 11.01 -0.87 -7.27
CA ARG A 90 12.08 -0.23 -6.47
C ARG A 90 12.13 1.29 -6.66
N PHE A 91 11.02 1.87 -7.14
CA PHE A 91 10.85 3.31 -7.32
C PHE A 91 10.15 3.95 -6.09
N VAL A 92 9.65 5.17 -6.24
CA VAL A 92 8.99 5.93 -5.15
C VAL A 92 7.81 5.19 -4.51
N CYS A 93 7.11 4.33 -5.27
CA CYS A 93 5.98 3.54 -4.75
C CYS A 93 6.45 2.56 -3.65
N ASN A 94 7.50 1.78 -3.94
CA ASN A 94 8.12 0.90 -2.95
C ASN A 94 8.74 1.69 -1.78
N PHE A 95 9.40 2.80 -2.07
CA PHE A 95 9.99 3.67 -1.04
C PHE A 95 8.93 4.10 -0.02
N LEU A 96 7.78 4.59 -0.50
CA LEU A 96 6.66 5.02 0.33
C LEU A 96 6.03 3.84 1.06
N ALA A 97 5.76 2.73 0.37
CA ALA A 97 5.16 1.54 0.97
C ALA A 97 6.02 1.00 2.13
N PHE A 98 7.33 0.86 1.91
CA PHE A 98 8.25 0.37 2.93
C PHE A 98 8.31 1.32 4.14
N SER A 99 8.44 2.63 3.88
CA SER A 99 8.49 3.65 4.93
C SER A 99 7.21 3.65 5.78
N SER A 100 6.04 3.61 5.15
CA SER A 100 4.75 3.60 5.84
C SER A 100 4.55 2.34 6.66
N MET A 101 4.82 1.15 6.10
CA MET A 101 4.69 -0.12 6.82
C MET A 101 5.61 -0.20 8.04
N LYS A 102 6.86 0.27 7.93
CA LYS A 102 7.79 0.34 9.07
C LYS A 102 7.33 1.33 10.12
N ARG A 103 6.84 2.50 9.71
CA ARG A 103 6.32 3.52 10.62
C ARG A 103 5.10 3.03 11.39
N THR A 104 4.15 2.38 10.72
CA THR A 104 2.96 1.83 11.39
C THR A 104 3.31 0.68 12.32
N ALA A 105 4.22 -0.22 11.92
CA ALA A 105 4.69 -1.29 12.79
C ALA A 105 5.37 -0.74 14.07
N ALA A 106 6.16 0.34 13.95
CA ALA A 106 6.77 1.00 15.11
C ALA A 106 5.73 1.62 16.05
N TRP A 107 4.61 2.13 15.52
CA TRP A 107 3.50 2.63 16.33
C TRP A 107 2.66 1.54 16.98
N ASN A 108 2.67 0.33 16.43
CA ASN A 108 1.93 -0.83 16.93
C ASN A 108 2.75 -1.67 17.92
N ALA A 109 3.60 -1.03 18.74
CA ALA A 109 4.35 -1.72 19.78
C ALA A 109 3.42 -2.51 20.73
N PRO A 110 3.90 -3.58 21.40
CA PRO A 110 3.05 -4.37 22.30
C PRO A 110 2.32 -3.50 23.33
N GLY A 111 1.00 -3.64 23.42
CA GLY A 111 0.16 -2.86 24.32
C GLY A 111 -0.32 -1.52 23.76
N THR A 112 0.03 -1.15 22.53
CA THR A 112 -0.53 0.03 21.87
C THR A 112 -1.76 -0.34 21.06
N ALA A 113 -2.88 0.30 21.38
CA ALA A 113 -4.11 0.27 20.58
C ALA A 113 -4.61 1.72 20.38
N PRO A 114 -5.38 1.99 19.31
CA PRO A 114 -5.75 1.06 18.23
C PRO A 114 -4.61 0.86 17.21
N LYS A 115 -4.70 -0.21 16.41
CA LYS A 115 -3.73 -0.51 15.35
C LYS A 115 -3.72 0.56 14.26
N ARG A 116 -2.54 0.90 13.78
CA ARG A 116 -2.32 1.71 12.57
C ARG A 116 -1.75 0.79 11.50
N LEU A 117 -2.34 0.75 10.33
CA LEU A 117 -2.01 -0.22 9.29
C LEU A 117 -1.67 0.53 8.01
N ALA A 118 -0.76 0.01 7.19
CA ALA A 118 -0.42 0.63 5.91
C ALA A 118 -0.46 -0.41 4.80
N VAL A 119 -0.97 0.01 3.64
CA VAL A 119 -0.99 -0.81 2.43
C VAL A 119 -0.80 0.07 1.20
N PHE A 120 -0.28 -0.53 0.14
CA PHE A 120 -0.09 0.12 -1.15
C PHE A 120 -0.90 -0.61 -2.21
N CYS A 121 -1.58 0.14 -3.08
CA CYS A 121 -2.29 -0.39 -4.22
C CYS A 121 -1.77 0.27 -5.50
N HIS A 122 -1.15 -0.52 -6.37
CA HIS A 122 -0.87 -0.07 -7.73
C HIS A 122 -2.15 -0.13 -8.55
N ILE A 123 -2.45 0.91 -9.32
CA ILE A 123 -3.57 0.93 -10.27
C ILE A 123 -3.04 1.12 -11.70
N PRO A 124 -3.72 0.57 -12.72
CA PRO A 124 -3.48 0.97 -14.10
C PRO A 124 -3.65 2.48 -14.28
N ALA A 125 -3.09 3.03 -15.34
CA ALA A 125 -3.42 4.39 -15.73
C ALA A 125 -4.94 4.53 -15.94
N LEU A 126 -5.54 5.66 -15.53
CA LEU A 126 -6.98 5.87 -15.65
C LEU A 126 -7.48 5.80 -17.11
N ARG A 127 -6.63 6.08 -18.10
CA ARG A 127 -6.94 5.85 -19.52
C ARG A 127 -7.19 4.37 -19.87
N VAL A 128 -6.68 3.44 -19.07
CA VAL A 128 -6.87 1.99 -19.19
C VAL A 128 -8.02 1.54 -18.29
N LEU A 129 -8.04 2.00 -17.04
CA LEU A 129 -9.02 1.57 -16.05
C LEU A 129 -10.41 2.17 -16.28
N GLY A 130 -10.47 3.41 -16.78
CA GLY A 130 -11.66 4.27 -16.73
C GLY A 130 -11.78 4.98 -15.38
N GLU A 131 -12.21 6.24 -15.38
CA GLU A 131 -12.35 7.03 -14.16
C GLU A 131 -13.42 6.46 -13.22
N ASP A 132 -14.62 6.16 -13.73
CA ASP A 132 -15.72 5.59 -12.94
C ASP A 132 -15.35 4.24 -12.33
N ALA A 133 -14.72 3.37 -13.13
CA ALA A 133 -14.26 2.07 -12.66
C ALA A 133 -13.11 2.20 -11.64
N GLY A 134 -12.24 3.20 -11.80
CA GLY A 134 -11.20 3.51 -10.83
C GLY A 134 -11.74 4.05 -9.51
N LEU A 135 -12.76 4.92 -9.57
CA LEU A 135 -13.46 5.39 -8.38
C LEU A 135 -14.18 4.25 -7.66
N GLN A 136 -14.90 3.39 -8.39
CA GLN A 136 -15.59 2.25 -7.80
C GLN A 136 -14.59 1.30 -7.13
N LEU A 137 -13.48 0.97 -7.79
CA LEU A 137 -12.42 0.15 -7.19
C LEU A 137 -11.88 0.79 -5.90
N ALA A 138 -11.68 2.10 -5.87
CA ALA A 138 -11.21 2.80 -4.67
C ALA A 138 -12.22 2.70 -3.52
N LEU A 139 -13.51 2.85 -3.81
CA LEU A 139 -14.59 2.69 -2.81
C LEU A 139 -14.64 1.25 -2.28
N ASP A 140 -14.65 0.26 -3.16
CA ASP A 140 -14.70 -1.16 -2.78
C ASP A 140 -13.48 -1.55 -1.93
N LEU A 141 -12.29 -1.03 -2.29
CA LEU A 141 -11.06 -1.21 -1.51
C LEU A 141 -11.16 -0.59 -0.11
N LEU A 142 -11.71 0.63 0.01
CA LEU A 142 -11.88 1.28 1.31
C LEU A 142 -12.80 0.48 2.23
N ASP A 143 -13.92 -0.03 1.70
CA ASP A 143 -14.85 -0.86 2.45
C ASP A 143 -14.22 -2.19 2.87
N ALA A 144 -13.53 -2.87 1.95
CA ALA A 144 -12.85 -4.14 2.22
C ALA A 144 -11.71 -3.99 3.25
N LEU A 145 -10.93 -2.92 3.18
CA LEU A 145 -9.87 -2.61 4.12
C LEU A 145 -10.42 -2.25 5.50
N ALA A 146 -11.49 -1.46 5.57
CA ALA A 146 -12.14 -1.15 6.84
C ALA A 146 -12.68 -2.41 7.51
N ALA A 147 -13.33 -3.30 6.74
CA ALA A 147 -13.86 -4.57 7.24
C ALA A 147 -12.75 -5.51 7.74
N GLU A 148 -11.62 -5.60 7.04
CA GLU A 148 -10.47 -6.38 7.50
C GLU A 148 -9.89 -5.78 8.79
N ALA A 149 -9.63 -4.47 8.82
CA ALA A 149 -8.96 -3.83 9.94
C ALA A 149 -9.76 -3.96 11.25
N LEU A 150 -11.09 -3.90 11.17
CA LEU A 150 -12.00 -4.10 12.30
C LEU A 150 -12.09 -5.56 12.75
N ALA A 151 -11.82 -6.53 11.87
CA ALA A 151 -11.80 -7.96 12.21
C ALA A 151 -10.47 -8.40 12.84
N SER A 152 -9.39 -7.63 12.60
CA SER A 152 -8.02 -7.90 13.03
C SER A 152 -7.61 -7.19 14.34
N THR A 153 -8.57 -6.53 15.01
CA THR A 153 -8.49 -5.98 16.38
C THR A 153 -9.10 -6.90 17.42
#